data_AF-A0A5P9Q457-F1
#
_entry.id   AF-A0A5P9Q457-F1
#
_cell.length_a   1.000
_cell.length_b   1.000
_cell.length_c   1.000
_cell.angle_alpha   90.00
_cell.angle_beta   90.00
_cell.angle_gamma   90.00
#
_symmetry.space_group_name_H-M   'P 1'
#
loop_
_entity.id
_entity.type
_entity.pdbx_description
1 polymer ?
#
loop_
_entity_poly.entity_id
_entity_poly.type
_entity_poly.pdbx_seq_one_letter_code
_entity_poly.pdbx_strand_id
1 'polypeptide(L)'
;EYLCMKTLLLLSTIPKEGLKSQSLFEEIRMTYIKELGKAIVKREGNSSQNWQRFYQLTKLLDSMHDVVENLLSFCFQTFLDKSMSIEFPEMLAEIISNQIPKYSNGNIKKLLF
;
A
#
# COMPACT_ATOMS: atom_id res chain seq x y z
N GLU A 1 6.25 -1.59 14.88
CA GLU A 1 6.67 -1.78 13.47
C GLU A 1 5.49 -2.26 12.61
N TYR A 2 5.06 -3.53 12.69
CA TYR A 2 4.00 -4.10 11.83
C TYR A 2 2.72 -3.26 11.72
N LEU A 3 2.11 -2.88 12.86
CA LEU A 3 0.86 -2.12 12.83
C LEU A 3 1.01 -0.75 12.12
N CYS A 4 2.12 -0.04 12.35
CA CYS A 4 2.42 1.22 11.67
C CYS A 4 2.59 0.99 10.16
N MET A 5 3.36 -0.05 9.79
CA MET A 5 3.59 -0.41 8.38
C MET A 5 2.29 -0.77 7.66
N LYS A 6 1.39 -1.53 8.32
CA LYS A 6 0.07 -1.87 7.77
C LYS A 6 -0.76 -0.62 7.45
N THR A 7 -0.72 0.39 8.32
CA THR A 7 -1.38 1.66 8.03
C THR A 7 -0.68 2.43 6.91
N LEU A 8 0.66 2.40 6.84
CA LEU A 8 1.39 3.04 5.73
C LEU A 8 1.10 2.36 4.38
N LEU A 9 0.85 1.05 4.35
CA LEU A 9 0.37 0.34 3.15
C LEU A 9 -1.05 0.78 2.74
N LEU A 10 -1.95 0.99 3.70
CA LEU A 10 -3.27 1.57 3.39
C LEU A 10 -3.14 2.96 2.74
N LEU A 11 -2.08 3.70 3.11
CA LEU A 11 -1.81 5.06 2.63
C LEU A 11 -0.77 5.09 1.50
N SER A 12 -0.43 3.95 0.86
CA SER A 12 0.68 3.87 -0.11
C SER A 12 0.29 4.16 -1.55
N THR A 13 -1.00 4.21 -1.87
CA THR A 13 -1.50 4.27 -3.25
C THR A 13 -2.68 5.22 -3.32
N ILE A 14 -2.61 6.21 -4.21
CA ILE A 14 -3.66 7.24 -4.38
C ILE A 14 -4.03 7.41 -5.86
N PRO A 15 -5.17 8.05 -6.19
CA PRO A 15 -5.46 8.47 -7.56
C PRO A 15 -4.39 9.44 -8.07
N LYS A 16 -4.08 9.39 -9.37
CA LYS A 16 -3.12 10.32 -9.99
C LYS A 16 -3.52 11.79 -9.85
N GLU A 17 -4.82 12.07 -9.90
CA GLU A 17 -5.40 13.40 -9.71
C GLU A 17 -5.36 13.89 -8.24
N GLY A 18 -4.98 13.03 -7.30
CA GLY A 18 -4.96 13.32 -5.87
C GLY A 18 -6.27 12.97 -5.16
N LEU A 19 -6.29 13.19 -3.84
CA LEU A 19 -7.46 12.99 -3.01
C LEU A 19 -8.21 14.30 -2.77
N LYS A 20 -9.52 14.23 -2.49
CA LYS A 20 -10.35 15.41 -2.17
C LYS A 20 -9.77 16.24 -1.02
N SER A 21 -9.15 15.60 -0.03
CA SER A 21 -8.53 16.24 1.13
C SER A 21 -7.04 15.86 1.20
N GLN A 22 -6.29 16.23 0.16
CA GLN A 22 -4.89 15.86 -0.01
C GLN A 22 -3.99 16.26 1.17
N SER A 23 -4.16 17.48 1.70
CA SER A 23 -3.37 17.97 2.84
C SER A 23 -3.57 17.12 4.11
N LEU A 24 -4.82 16.77 4.42
CA LEU A 24 -5.14 15.91 5.56
C LEU A 24 -4.57 14.50 5.38
N PHE A 25 -4.63 13.96 4.16
CA PHE A 25 -4.00 12.67 3.85
C PHE A 25 -2.48 12.71 4.11
N GLU A 26 -1.80 13.76 3.66
CA GLU A 26 -0.36 13.94 3.85
C GLU A 26 0.00 14.07 5.35
N GLU A 27 -0.81 14.80 6.11
CA GLU A 27 -0.66 14.92 7.57
C GLU A 27 -0.79 13.56 8.27
N ILE A 28 -1.83 12.79 7.93
CA ILE A 28 -2.06 11.45 8.48
C ILE A 28 -0.89 10.53 8.13
N ARG A 29 -0.48 10.50 6.85
CA ARG A 29 0.66 9.69 6.40
C ARG A 29 1.93 10.07 7.17
N MET A 30 2.25 11.36 7.26
CA MET A 30 3.42 11.87 7.99
C MET A 30 3.39 11.46 9.47
N THR A 31 2.21 11.48 10.10
CA THR A 31 2.03 11.02 11.48
C THR A 31 2.41 9.55 11.63
N TYR A 32 1.95 8.66 10.74
CA TYR A 32 2.29 7.24 10.80
C TYR A 32 3.76 6.95 10.47
N ILE A 33 4.41 7.77 9.63
CA ILE A 33 5.86 7.70 9.39
C ILE A 33 6.62 8.01 10.69
N LYS A 34 6.22 9.07 11.41
CA LYS A 34 6.80 9.42 12.72
C LYS A 34 6.56 8.33 13.77
N GLU A 35 5.37 7.73 13.80
CA GLU A 35 5.05 6.62 14.72
C GLU A 35 5.88 5.37 14.41
N LEU A 36 6.17 5.08 13.14
CA LEU A 36 7.10 4.01 12.78
C LEU A 36 8.51 4.28 13.35
N GLY A 37 9.01 5.51 13.22
CA GLY A 37 10.28 5.93 13.81
C GLY A 37 10.31 5.76 15.33
N LYS A 38 9.27 6.23 16.03
CA LYS A 38 9.14 6.04 17.49
C LYS A 38 9.10 4.56 17.88
N ALA A 39 8.40 3.72 17.10
CA ALA A 39 8.31 2.29 17.37
C ALA A 39 9.65 1.56 17.21
N ILE A 40 10.53 2.04 16.32
CA ILE A 40 11.89 1.51 16.16
C ILE A 40 12.77 1.91 17.34
N VAL A 41 12.77 3.19 17.72
CA VAL A 41 13.60 3.71 18.82
C VAL A 41 13.31 3.01 20.16
N LYS A 42 12.08 2.54 20.38
CA LYS A 42 11.70 1.76 21.57
C LYS A 42 12.45 0.43 21.75
N ARG A 43 13.18 -0.07 20.74
CA ARG A 43 13.89 -1.37 20.79
C ARG A 43 15.31 -1.32 21.39
N GLU A 44 15.66 -0.29 22.16
CA GLU A 44 17.00 -0.13 22.80
C GLU A 44 18.20 -0.22 21.82
N GLY A 45 18.03 0.26 20.59
CA GLY A 45 19.10 0.39 19.59
C GLY A 45 19.76 1.77 19.59
N ASN A 46 21.02 1.86 19.16
CA ASN A 46 21.68 3.16 18.95
C ASN A 46 21.12 3.89 17.70
N SER A 47 21.39 5.19 17.56
CA SER A 47 20.85 6.00 16.47
C SER A 47 21.17 5.47 15.07
N SER A 48 22.34 4.88 14.86
CA SER A 48 22.74 4.31 13.57
C SER A 48 21.92 3.05 13.23
N GLN A 49 21.78 2.16 14.20
CA GLN A 49 20.97 0.95 14.07
C GLN A 49 19.49 1.28 13.81
N ASN A 50 18.97 2.30 14.51
CA ASN A 50 17.59 2.75 14.33
C ASN A 50 17.36 3.31 12.91
N TRP A 51 18.31 4.07 12.37
CA TRP A 51 18.23 4.57 10.99
C TRP A 51 18.30 3.45 9.97
N GLN A 52 19.24 2.51 10.13
CA GLN A 52 19.35 1.35 9.26
C GLN A 52 18.07 0.52 9.27
N ARG A 53 17.48 0.30 10.45
CA ARG A 53 16.21 -0.41 10.60
C ARG A 53 15.07 0.33 9.92
N PHE A 54 14.99 1.64 10.07
CA PHE A 54 13.98 2.46 9.39
C PHE A 54 14.08 2.31 7.87
N TYR A 55 15.29 2.44 7.32
CA TYR A 55 15.54 2.28 5.89
C TYR A 55 15.18 0.89 5.36
N GLN A 56 15.48 -0.17 6.12
CA GLN A 56 15.08 -1.54 5.75
C GLN A 56 13.56 -1.68 5.69
N LEU A 57 12.83 -1.08 6.65
CA LEU A 57 11.38 -1.14 6.68
C LEU A 57 10.72 -0.33 5.57
N THR A 58 11.26 0.84 5.22
CA THR A 58 10.75 1.64 4.10
C THR A 58 11.02 0.95 2.76
N LYS A 59 12.19 0.35 2.57
CA LYS A 59 12.45 -0.50 1.38
C LYS A 59 11.49 -1.67 1.28
N LEU A 60 11.18 -2.32 2.40
CA LEU A 60 10.19 -3.39 2.42
C LEU A 60 8.81 -2.88 2.00
N LEU A 61 8.38 -1.70 2.51
CA LEU A 61 7.13 -1.06 2.09
C LEU A 61 7.10 -0.74 0.59
N ASP A 62 8.21 -0.24 0.03
CA ASP A 62 8.30 0.04 -1.41
C ASP A 62 8.19 -1.23 -2.25
N SER A 63 8.86 -2.32 -1.84
CA SER A 63 8.80 -3.61 -2.55
C SER A 63 7.39 -4.23 -2.58
N MET A 64 6.51 -3.84 -1.64
CA MET A 64 5.13 -4.33 -1.65
C MET A 64 4.35 -3.85 -2.87
N HIS A 65 4.72 -2.73 -3.50
CA HIS A 65 4.06 -2.27 -4.72
C HIS A 65 4.16 -3.28 -5.85
N ASP A 66 5.34 -3.85 -6.07
CA ASP A 66 5.59 -4.82 -7.14
C ASP A 66 4.90 -6.17 -6.83
N VAL A 67 4.95 -6.60 -5.57
CA VAL A 67 4.25 -7.82 -5.13
C VAL A 67 2.74 -7.68 -5.32
N VAL A 68 2.16 -6.57 -4.87
CA VAL A 68 0.71 -6.32 -4.96
C VAL A 68 0.28 -6.16 -6.41
N GLU A 69 1.08 -5.53 -7.27
CA GLU A 69 0.77 -5.40 -8.69
C GLU A 69 0.70 -6.77 -9.38
N ASN A 70 1.65 -7.66 -9.11
CA ASN A 70 1.62 -9.03 -9.64
C ASN A 70 0.39 -9.82 -9.13
N LEU A 71 0.07 -9.70 -7.84
CA LEU A 71 -1.12 -10.34 -7.26
C LEU A 71 -2.41 -9.81 -7.86
N LEU A 72 -2.53 -8.50 -8.03
CA LEU A 72 -3.71 -7.87 -8.64
C LEU A 72 -3.85 -8.23 -10.11
N SER A 73 -2.75 -8.32 -10.87
CA SER A 73 -2.77 -8.76 -12.27
C SER A 73 -3.42 -10.14 -12.41
N PHE A 74 -2.98 -11.11 -11.61
CA PHE A 74 -3.56 -12.45 -11.58
C PHE A 74 -5.01 -12.44 -11.07
N CYS A 75 -5.31 -11.66 -10.03
CA CYS A 75 -6.67 -11.49 -9.50
C CYS A 75 -7.64 -10.93 -10.56
N PHE A 76 -7.22 -9.93 -11.33
CA PHE A 76 -8.04 -9.34 -12.39
C PHE A 76 -8.22 -10.31 -13.56
N GLN A 77 -7.16 -11.02 -13.96
CA GLN A 77 -7.25 -12.06 -14.98
C GLN A 77 -8.27 -13.14 -14.60
N THR A 78 -8.16 -13.68 -13.38
CA THR A 78 -9.08 -14.70 -12.86
C THR A 78 -10.51 -14.20 -12.69
N PHE A 79 -10.69 -12.92 -12.36
CA PHE A 79 -12.01 -12.31 -12.24
C PHE A 79 -12.73 -12.16 -13.59
N LEU A 80 -11.98 -11.81 -14.64
CA LEU A 80 -12.49 -11.58 -15.99
C LEU A 80 -12.70 -12.89 -16.77
N ASP A 81 -11.83 -13.87 -16.58
CA ASP A 81 -11.92 -15.16 -17.28
C ASP A 81 -12.93 -16.10 -16.62
N LYS A 82 -14.16 -16.09 -17.15
CA LYS A 82 -15.25 -16.95 -16.67
C LYS A 82 -15.04 -18.44 -16.96
N SER A 83 -14.10 -18.81 -17.83
CA SER A 83 -13.81 -20.22 -18.13
C SER A 83 -13.15 -20.96 -16.95
N MET A 84 -12.43 -20.22 -16.09
CA MET A 84 -11.74 -20.81 -14.94
C MET A 84 -12.65 -21.23 -13.79
N SER A 85 -13.96 -20.94 -13.87
CA SER A 85 -14.96 -21.35 -12.85
C SER A 85 -14.59 -20.93 -11.41
N ILE A 86 -13.94 -19.77 -11.26
CA ILE A 86 -13.57 -19.20 -9.95
C ILE A 86 -14.72 -18.32 -9.45
N GLU A 87 -15.18 -18.60 -8.24
CA GLU A 87 -16.21 -17.81 -7.57
C GLU A 87 -15.60 -16.67 -6.75
N PHE A 88 -16.22 -15.50 -6.82
CA PHE A 88 -15.85 -14.32 -6.05
C PHE A 88 -17.02 -13.91 -5.16
N PRO A 89 -16.82 -13.79 -3.83
CA PRO A 89 -17.80 -13.19 -2.94
C PRO A 89 -18.18 -11.77 -3.35
N GLU A 90 -19.41 -11.36 -3.05
CA GLU A 90 -19.99 -10.06 -3.43
C GLU A 90 -19.07 -8.87 -3.13
N MET A 91 -18.55 -8.80 -1.90
CA MET A 91 -17.63 -7.74 -1.48
C MET A 91 -16.37 -7.65 -2.37
N LEU A 92 -15.78 -8.79 -2.71
CA LEU A 92 -14.59 -8.82 -3.58
C LEU A 92 -14.96 -8.44 -5.01
N ALA A 93 -16.09 -8.92 -5.52
CA ALA A 93 -16.55 -8.58 -6.86
C ALA A 93 -16.79 -7.06 -7.01
N GLU A 94 -17.38 -6.41 -6.00
CA GLU A 94 -17.58 -4.96 -5.99
C GLU A 94 -16.25 -4.20 -5.97
N ILE A 95 -15.31 -4.59 -5.10
CA ILE A 95 -13.99 -3.96 -5.01
C ILE A 95 -13.24 -4.11 -6.33
N ILE A 96 -13.14 -5.34 -6.87
CA ILE A 96 -12.38 -5.63 -8.09
C ILE A 96 -12.96 -4.86 -9.28
N SER A 97 -14.29 -4.88 -9.44
CA SER A 97 -14.98 -4.14 -10.51
C SER A 97 -14.67 -2.64 -10.49
N ASN A 98 -14.56 -2.05 -9.29
CA ASN A 98 -14.20 -0.64 -9.11
C ASN A 98 -12.70 -0.36 -9.31
N GLN A 99 -11.83 -1.34 -9.12
CA GLN A 99 -10.37 -1.18 -9.21
C GLN A 99 -9.82 -1.41 -10.61
N ILE A 100 -10.31 -2.40 -11.36
CA ILE A 100 -9.86 -2.72 -12.72
C ILE A 100 -9.70 -1.47 -13.61
N PRO A 101 -10.72 -0.61 -13.80
CA PRO A 101 -10.59 0.54 -14.69
C PRO A 101 -9.54 1.56 -14.19
N LYS A 102 -9.33 1.67 -12.87
CA LYS A 102 -8.33 2.57 -12.29
C LYS A 102 -6.91 2.09 -12.60
N TYR A 103 -6.67 0.79 -12.49
CA TYR A 103 -5.38 0.17 -12.82
C TYR A 103 -5.13 0.17 -14.33
N SER A 104 -6.11 -0.24 -15.15
CA SER A 104 -5.95 -0.33 -16.61
C SER A 104 -5.74 1.04 -17.27
N ASN A 105 -6.40 2.09 -16.78
CA ASN A 105 -6.20 3.45 -17.29
C ASN A 105 -4.94 4.11 -16.72
N GLY A 106 -4.22 3.42 -15.84
CA GLY A 106 -3.06 3.96 -15.15
C GLY A 106 -3.40 5.15 -14.26
N ASN A 107 -4.61 5.27 -13.72
CA ASN A 107 -5.06 6.40 -12.89
C ASN A 107 -4.56 6.32 -11.44
N ILE A 108 -3.49 5.58 -11.21
CA ILE A 108 -2.96 5.27 -9.88
C ILE A 108 -1.54 5.83 -9.74
N LYS A 109 -1.26 6.40 -8.57
CA LYS A 109 0.04 6.88 -8.15
C LYS A 109 0.50 6.08 -6.93
N LYS A 110 1.59 5.32 -7.12
CA LYS A 110 2.33 4.63 -6.07
C LYS A 110 3.18 5.66 -5.31
N LEU A 111 3.12 5.65 -3.99
CA LEU A 111 3.87 6.57 -3.13
C LEU A 111 5.01 5.82 -2.46
N LEU A 112 6.23 6.07 -2.95
CA LEU A 112 7.46 5.50 -2.42
C LEU A 112 8.00 6.29 -1.23
N PHE A 113 8.94 5.71 -0.49
CA PHE A 113 9.64 6.33 0.63
C PHE A 113 10.98 6.97 0.26
#